data_AF-R0GPW8-F1
#
_entry.id   AF-R0GPW8-F1
#
_cell.length_a   1.000
_cell.length_b   1.000
_cell.length_c   1.000
_cell.angle_alpha   90.00
_cell.angle_beta   90.00
_cell.angle_gamma   90.00
#
_symmetry.space_group_name_H-M   'P 1'
#
loop_
_entity.id
_entity.type
_entity.pdbx_description
1 polymer ?
#
loop_
_entity_poly.entity_id
_entity_poly.type
_entity_poly.pdbx_seq_one_letter_code
_entity_poly.pdbx_strand_id
1 'polypeptide(L)'
;MRCTTLIMVSCVFIGMILSYVEEAEAGAPPQDCWSEILFTGKCGFHGKKNCFKNVEAKIKQRVLQCSCNDVKKDSNTSKDEHYCRCQRENPYECHF
;
A
#
# COMPACT_ATOMS: atom_id res chain seq x y z
N MET A 1 -52.20 10.68 -16.43
CA MET A 1 -51.64 10.71 -15.06
C MET A 1 -50.86 9.46 -14.68
N ARG A 2 -51.08 8.29 -15.30
CA ARG A 2 -50.33 7.05 -15.02
C ARG A 2 -48.88 7.04 -15.51
N CYS A 3 -48.57 7.77 -16.58
CA CYS A 3 -47.19 7.84 -17.10
C CYS A 3 -46.27 8.66 -16.21
N THR A 4 -46.78 9.75 -15.60
CA THR A 4 -46.00 10.64 -14.73
C THR A 4 -45.52 9.92 -13.46
N THR A 5 -46.39 9.06 -12.89
CA THR A 5 -46.04 8.23 -11.73
C THR A 5 -44.98 7.18 -12.08
N LEU A 6 -45.02 6.57 -13.27
CA LEU A 6 -44.03 5.57 -13.70
C LEU A 6 -42.65 6.21 -13.92
N ILE A 7 -42.61 7.43 -14.46
CA ILE A 7 -41.37 8.17 -14.67
C ILE A 7 -40.73 8.55 -13.33
N MET A 8 -41.52 9.07 -12.38
CA MET A 8 -41.01 9.41 -11.04
C MET A 8 -40.47 8.19 -10.30
N VAL A 9 -41.17 7.06 -10.37
CA VAL A 9 -40.72 5.80 -9.77
C VAL A 9 -39.41 5.32 -10.40
N SER A 10 -39.30 5.39 -11.74
CA SER A 10 -38.06 5.04 -12.46
C SER A 10 -36.87 5.92 -12.04
N CYS A 11 -37.07 7.23 -11.92
CA CYS A 11 -36.01 8.15 -11.48
C CYS A 11 -35.52 7.87 -10.06
N VAL A 12 -36.43 7.52 -9.14
CA VAL A 12 -36.07 7.16 -7.75
C VAL A 12 -35.27 5.86 -7.71
N PHE A 13 -35.63 4.86 -8.52
CA PHE A 13 -34.85 3.61 -8.63
C PHE A 13 -33.45 3.84 -9.20
N ILE A 14 -33.31 4.67 -10.24
CA ILE A 14 -32.01 5.01 -10.82
C ILE A 14 -31.15 5.77 -9.79
N GLY A 15 -31.73 6.72 -9.06
CA GLY A 15 -31.04 7.45 -7.99
C GLY A 15 -30.51 6.54 -6.89
N MET A 16 -31.32 5.57 -6.44
CA MET A 16 -30.89 4.57 -5.45
C MET A 16 -29.72 3.70 -5.95
N ILE A 17 -29.72 3.32 -7.24
CA ILE A 17 -28.62 2.54 -7.82
C ILE A 17 -27.32 3.37 -7.88
N LEU A 18 -27.41 4.65 -8.25
CA LEU A 18 -26.24 5.54 -8.30
C LEU A 18 -25.66 5.81 -6.89
N SER A 19 -26.52 6.03 -5.89
CA SER A 19 -26.06 6.17 -4.49
C SER A 19 -25.40 4.89 -3.95
N TYR A 20 -25.85 3.71 -4.39
CA TYR A 20 -25.23 2.44 -4.00
C TYR A 20 -23.83 2.26 -4.62
N VAL A 21 -23.60 2.77 -5.83
CA VAL A 21 -22.28 2.73 -6.49
C VAL A 21 -21.29 3.70 -5.82
N GLU A 22 -21.74 4.87 -5.39
CA GLU A 22 -20.88 5.86 -4.71
C GLU A 22 -20.31 5.31 -3.38
N GLU A 23 -21.10 4.53 -2.64
CA GLU A 23 -20.66 3.83 -1.43
C GLU A 23 -19.72 2.63 -1.74
N ALA A 24 -19.79 2.07 -2.95
CA ALA A 24 -18.94 0.95 -3.37
C ALA A 24 -17.54 1.42 -3.84
N GLU A 25 -17.40 2.64 -4.36
CA GLU A 25 -16.10 3.20 -4.77
C GLU A 25 -15.29 3.75 -3.59
N ALA A 26 -15.94 4.02 -2.46
CA ALA A 26 -15.29 4.43 -1.21
C ALA A 26 -14.71 3.25 -0.38
N GLY A 27 -14.93 2.01 -0.82
CA GLY A 27 -14.85 0.83 0.04
C GLY A 27 -13.77 -0.20 -0.27
N ALA A 28 -12.78 0.08 -1.12
CA ALA A 28 -11.62 -0.79 -1.17
C ALA A 28 -10.81 -0.58 0.12
N PRO A 29 -10.70 -1.58 1.03
CA PRO A 29 -9.86 -1.43 2.20
C PRO A 29 -8.45 -1.08 1.71
N PRO A 30 -7.78 -0.12 2.35
CA PRO A 30 -6.45 0.24 1.95
C PRO A 30 -5.59 -1.02 1.91
N GLN A 31 -5.09 -1.35 0.72
CA GLN A 31 -4.28 -2.54 0.52
C GLN A 31 -2.99 -2.35 1.34
N ASP A 32 -2.56 -3.40 2.04
CA ASP A 32 -1.34 -3.32 2.86
C ASP A 32 -0.17 -2.83 2.01
N CYS A 33 0.32 -1.64 2.34
CA CYS A 33 1.31 -0.94 1.53
C CYS A 33 2.71 -1.30 1.98
N TRP A 34 3.46 -2.01 1.13
CA TRP A 34 4.84 -2.41 1.43
C TRP A 34 5.83 -1.67 0.54
N SER A 35 6.86 -1.09 1.15
CA SER A 35 8.03 -0.56 0.47
C SER A 35 9.20 -1.50 0.65
N GLU A 36 9.72 -2.00 -0.46
CA GLU A 36 10.94 -2.81 -0.48
C GLU A 36 12.08 -2.01 -1.11
N ILE A 37 13.19 -1.89 -0.39
CA ILE A 37 14.37 -1.14 -0.83
C ILE A 37 15.61 -1.98 -0.56
N LEU A 38 16.47 -2.08 -1.57
CA LEU A 38 17.76 -2.74 -1.45
C LEU A 38 18.80 -1.78 -0.86
N PHE A 39 19.54 -2.25 0.15
CA PHE A 39 20.66 -1.54 0.75
C PHE A 39 21.92 -2.40 0.73
N THR A 40 23.07 -1.74 0.73
CA THR A 40 24.37 -2.42 0.84
C THR A 40 24.65 -2.82 2.29
N GLY A 41 25.37 -3.94 2.45
CA GLY A 41 25.66 -4.56 3.74
C GLY A 41 24.72 -5.74 4.06
N LYS A 42 24.79 -6.23 5.29
CA LYS A 42 23.95 -7.31 5.81
C LYS A 42 22.98 -6.81 6.87
N CYS A 43 21.88 -7.53 7.07
CA CYS A 43 20.95 -7.26 8.16
C CYS A 43 21.65 -7.30 9.52
N GLY A 44 22.38 -8.38 9.83
CA GLY A 44 23.01 -8.52 11.16
C GLY A 44 22.02 -8.34 12.32
N PHE A 45 22.53 -8.05 13.53
CA PHE A 45 21.68 -7.95 14.74
C PHE A 45 20.79 -6.70 14.77
N HIS A 46 21.26 -5.58 14.19
CA HIS A 46 20.54 -4.30 14.19
C HIS A 46 19.85 -3.96 12.85
N GLY A 47 19.86 -4.86 11.88
CA GLY A 47 19.38 -4.61 10.52
C GLY A 47 17.94 -4.16 10.46
N LYS A 48 17.06 -4.79 11.25
CA LYS A 48 15.65 -4.39 11.32
C LYS A 48 15.49 -2.92 11.76
N LYS A 49 16.24 -2.48 12.79
CA LYS A 49 16.20 -1.10 13.29
C LYS A 49 16.78 -0.12 12.28
N ASN A 50 17.83 -0.53 11.57
CA ASN A 50 18.47 0.29 10.55
C ASN A 50 17.57 0.43 9.31
N CYS A 51 16.95 -0.66 8.85
CA CYS A 51 15.94 -0.66 7.79
C CYS A 51 14.82 0.32 8.10
N PHE A 52 14.30 0.30 9.33
CA PHE A 52 13.24 1.20 9.75
C PHE A 52 13.62 2.67 9.49
N LYS A 53 14.76 3.11 10.05
CA LYS A 53 15.25 4.49 9.87
C LYS A 53 15.57 4.84 8.42
N ASN A 54 16.24 3.93 7.69
CA ASN A 54 16.69 4.19 6.34
C ASN A 54 15.52 4.26 5.36
N VAL A 55 14.52 3.40 5.53
CA VAL A 55 13.31 3.42 4.71
C VAL A 55 12.49 4.67 5.04
N GLU A 56 12.21 4.97 6.32
CA GLU A 56 11.51 6.20 6.71
C GLU A 56 12.17 7.46 6.13
N ALA A 57 13.50 7.55 6.19
CA ALA A 57 14.25 8.67 5.62
C ALA A 57 14.12 8.75 4.08
N LYS A 58 14.02 7.60 3.40
CA LYS A 58 13.96 7.53 1.93
C LYS A 58 12.56 7.78 1.39
N ILE A 59 11.52 7.26 2.04
CA ILE A 59 10.12 7.47 1.64
C ILE A 59 9.51 8.71 2.29
N LYS A 60 10.18 9.31 3.28
CA LYS A 60 9.72 10.48 4.06
C LYS A 60 8.34 10.29 4.71
N GLN A 61 8.02 9.04 5.06
CA GLN A 61 6.77 8.62 5.68
C GLN A 61 7.08 7.66 6.82
N ARG A 62 6.15 7.58 7.77
CA ARG A 62 6.22 6.59 8.85
C ARG A 62 5.95 5.20 8.34
N VAL A 63 6.68 4.25 8.90
CA VAL A 63 6.49 2.81 8.67
C VAL A 63 6.06 2.15 9.97
N LEU A 64 5.30 1.06 9.88
CA LEU A 64 4.77 0.33 11.04
C LEU A 64 5.65 -0.86 11.41
N GLN A 65 5.99 -1.65 10.40
CA GLN A 65 6.77 -2.87 10.55
C GLN A 65 7.77 -2.98 9.43
N CYS A 66 9.00 -3.40 9.74
CA CYS A 66 10.01 -3.73 8.75
C CYS A 66 10.54 -5.15 8.95
N SER A 67 10.82 -5.83 7.84
CA SER A 67 11.65 -7.01 7.77
C SER A 67 12.95 -6.69 7.04
N CYS A 68 13.98 -7.46 7.36
CA CYS A 68 15.30 -7.32 6.78
C CYS A 68 15.72 -8.71 6.30
N ASN A 69 15.95 -8.85 4.99
CA ASN A 69 16.33 -10.11 4.35
C ASN A 69 17.65 -9.94 3.62
N ASP A 70 18.68 -10.68 4.01
CA ASP A 70 19.96 -10.69 3.27
C ASP A 70 19.75 -11.27 1.86
N VAL A 71 20.35 -10.62 0.86
CA VAL A 71 20.37 -11.15 -0.51
C VAL A 71 21.26 -12.39 -0.52
N LYS A 72 20.75 -13.49 -1.09
CA LYS A 72 21.57 -14.70 -1.28
C LYS A 72 22.76 -14.33 -2.16
N LYS A 73 23.96 -14.48 -1.61
CA LYS A 73 25.21 -14.31 -2.37
C LYS A 73 25.24 -15.35 -3.47
N ASP A 74 24.99 -14.91 -4.70
CA ASP A 74 25.32 -15.68 -5.87
C ASP A 74 26.81 -15.49 -6.19
N SER A 75 27.43 -16.44 -6.90
CA SER A 75 28.88 -16.44 -7.18
C SER A 75 29.36 -15.20 -7.95
N ASN A 76 28.44 -14.39 -8.48
CA ASN A 76 28.69 -13.14 -9.21
C ASN A 76 28.48 -11.86 -8.37
N THR A 77 27.91 -11.95 -7.17
CA THR A 77 27.59 -10.77 -6.35
C THR A 77 28.69 -10.54 -5.32
N SER A 78 29.67 -9.71 -5.69
CA SER A 78 30.83 -9.39 -4.84
C SER A 78 30.47 -8.58 -3.58
N LYS A 79 29.33 -7.89 -3.57
CA LYS A 79 28.90 -7.02 -2.47
C LYS A 79 27.80 -7.69 -1.65
N ASP A 80 27.94 -7.61 -0.33
CA ASP A 80 26.84 -7.97 0.57
C ASP A 80 25.72 -6.95 0.43
N GLU A 81 24.49 -7.41 0.22
CA GLU A 81 23.30 -6.58 0.09
C GLU A 81 22.14 -7.20 0.89
N HIS A 82 21.18 -6.38 1.28
CA HIS A 82 19.97 -6.82 1.98
C HIS A 82 18.75 -6.01 1.55
N TYR A 83 17.60 -6.67 1.48
CA TYR A 83 16.30 -6.06 1.28
C TYR A 83 15.73 -5.60 2.62
N CYS A 84 15.33 -4.33 2.68
CA CYS A 84 14.49 -3.79 3.73
C CYS A 84 13.06 -3.69 3.19
N ARG A 85 12.14 -4.50 3.73
CA ARG A 85 10.73 -4.47 3.36
C ARG A 85 9.91 -3.93 4.53
N CYS A 86 9.32 -2.75 4.36
CA CYS A 86 8.59 -2.04 5.40
C CYS A 86 7.14 -1.77 5.01
N GLN A 87 6.20 -2.02 5.92
CA GLN A 87 4.81 -1.63 5.79
C GLN A 87 4.67 -0.15 6.13
N ARG A 88 4.04 0.63 5.24
CA ARG A 88 3.76 2.05 5.47
C ARG A 88 2.60 2.22 6.44
N GLU A 89 2.64 3.30 7.21
CA GLU A 89 1.53 3.70 8.07
C GLU A 89 0.35 4.24 7.25
N ASN A 90 0.64 4.97 6.16
CA ASN A 90 -0.39 5.47 5.25
C ASN A 90 -0.49 4.59 3.99
N PRO A 91 -1.52 3.73 3.87
CA PRO A 91 -1.72 2.86 2.73
C PRO A 91 -2.28 3.56 1.48
N TYR A 92 -2.71 4.83 1.58
CA TYR A 92 -3.21 5.59 0.43
C TYR A 92 -2.09 6.22 -0.41
N GLU A 93 -0.86 6.28 0.10
CA GLU A 93 0.28 6.90 -0.57
C GLU A 93 1.21 5.87 -1.26
N CYS A 94 0.71 4.69 -1.65
CA CYS A 94 1.52 3.67 -2.34
C CYS A 94 1.81 3.96 -3.82
N HIS A 95 1.12 4.94 -4.41
CA HIS A 95 1.23 5.22 -5.84
C HIS A 95 2.50 6.01 -6.14
N PHE A 96 3.39 5.42 -6.96
CA PHE A 96 4.56 6.06 -7.57
C PHE A 96 4.26 6.45 -9.01
#